data_AF-A0A0A1TAB8-F1
#
_entry.id   AF-A0A0A1TAB8-F1
#
_cell.length_a   1.000
_cell.length_b   1.000
_cell.length_c   1.000
_cell.angle_alpha   90.00
_cell.angle_beta   90.00
_cell.angle_gamma   90.00
#
_symmetry.space_group_name_H-M   'P 1'
#
loop_
_entity.id
_entity.type
_entity.pdbx_description
1 polymer ?
#
loop_
_entity_poly.entity_id
_entity_poly.type
_entity_poly.pdbx_seq_one_letter_code
_entity_poly.pdbx_strand_id
1 'polypeptide(L)'
;MMAARHIKNVTLPAITFTTNPQRHNGPCNRVSTASATAVSKLVRRRTHKAQCGKRRQPFSQKRTLGQTIGLRITTLWSQPRAFGSYFLSHSHIHSDAFVEALGKIPSCSTVANHMPLVHTVNIIALRTTLHTSFRLKQTSFFFFFFPLLSLISLEQQSLAIKDGKHKKKMTSETATETKAAAAARHPNPKDSMKSTWRTADKKTWTIHHKLIDWIDVHPTILGKPPPVFQKTDPIPYLPHWEQHALILYHSFIALALHQAFTLLTGITLPPIVAGIYYTVAFDVIVIREAHLIRRLAYVYGYLDGDVHPRDEIPDVGVNKIATVLNKVTGARMAMHVFFTYNRNQLPFDVMLDGKWWLWLIIEMSLYPIAIDFWFYWYHRAMHVIPGLWQFHRTHHLTKHPNALFSAYADHVQEFFDIVGIPLLAYGTMRLFGINMGFFDWWIAQQYVAFVEVGGHSGLRVHFTPPNPLDPILTYFGMELALEDHDLHHRKGWRKSHNYGKQTRVWDRIFGTCTDRIESVASNVDYKNTATMIWR
;
A
#
# COMPACT_ATOMS: atom_id res chain seq x y z
N MET A 1 44.06 -43.65 -6.64
CA MET A 1 45.48 -43.48 -7.01
C MET A 1 45.65 -42.12 -7.67
N MET A 2 46.44 -41.24 -7.03
CA MET A 2 47.19 -40.04 -7.51
C MET A 2 46.65 -39.20 -8.69
N ALA A 3 46.26 -37.92 -8.50
CA ALA A 3 47.09 -36.67 -8.47
C ALA A 3 47.50 -36.18 -9.90
N ALA A 4 47.49 -34.90 -10.32
CA ALA A 4 47.27 -33.57 -9.73
C ALA A 4 47.28 -32.47 -10.84
N ARG A 5 47.00 -31.20 -10.42
CA ARG A 5 47.30 -29.88 -11.05
C ARG A 5 46.26 -29.37 -12.08
N HIS A 6 45.83 -28.09 -12.14
CA HIS A 6 46.36 -26.80 -11.66
C HIS A 6 45.19 -25.82 -11.36
N ILE A 7 45.27 -25.06 -10.26
CA ILE A 7 44.50 -23.83 -10.00
C ILE A 7 45.50 -22.67 -10.00
N LYS A 8 45.18 -21.56 -10.68
CA LYS A 8 45.91 -20.28 -10.57
C LYS A 8 45.02 -19.22 -9.95
N ASN A 9 45.59 -18.56 -8.94
CA ASN A 9 45.05 -17.47 -8.14
C ASN A 9 45.00 -16.16 -8.93
N VAL A 10 43.97 -15.34 -8.67
CA VAL A 10 43.91 -13.91 -9.02
C VAL A 10 43.84 -13.13 -7.70
N THR A 11 44.85 -12.30 -7.47
CA THR A 11 45.03 -11.40 -6.33
C THR A 11 44.42 -10.02 -6.61
N LEU A 12 43.66 -9.47 -5.65
CA LEU A 12 43.18 -8.08 -5.62
C LEU A 12 44.22 -7.15 -4.95
N PRO A 13 44.29 -5.86 -5.32
CA PRO A 13 45.30 -4.94 -4.81
C PRO A 13 44.94 -4.36 -3.43
N ALA A 14 45.97 -4.22 -2.58
CA ALA A 14 45.90 -3.63 -1.25
C ALA A 14 46.10 -2.10 -1.31
N ILE A 15 45.22 -1.36 -0.64
CA ILE A 15 45.34 0.09 -0.40
C ILE A 15 46.25 0.32 0.81
N THR A 16 47.31 1.10 0.62
CA THR A 16 48.30 1.45 1.63
C THR A 16 47.89 2.76 2.32
N PHE A 17 47.77 2.76 3.65
CA PHE A 17 47.68 3.98 4.46
C PHE A 17 49.08 4.34 4.97
N THR A 18 49.54 5.53 4.63
CA THR A 18 50.75 6.15 5.17
C THR A 18 50.38 6.95 6.43
N THR A 19 51.11 6.75 7.52
CA THR A 19 51.08 7.65 8.69
C THR A 19 52.50 8.14 8.97
N ASN A 20 52.65 9.46 9.06
CA ASN A 20 53.87 10.14 9.45
C ASN A 20 53.65 10.76 10.85
N PRO A 21 54.59 10.64 11.82
CA PRO A 21 54.39 11.14 13.17
C PRO A 21 55.06 12.49 13.38
N GLN A 22 54.45 13.39 14.16
CA GLN A 22 55.18 14.40 14.95
C GLN A 22 54.48 14.74 16.28
N ARG A 23 55.33 15.01 17.27
CA ARG A 23 55.10 15.15 18.71
C ARG A 23 54.65 16.56 19.09
N HIS A 24 53.98 16.72 20.25
CA HIS A 24 54.46 17.55 21.38
C HIS A 24 53.57 17.46 22.65
N ASN A 25 54.19 17.02 23.75
CA ASN A 25 54.19 17.48 25.16
C ASN A 25 52.89 17.79 25.96
N GLY A 26 52.50 16.82 26.82
CA GLY A 26 52.27 16.87 28.30
C GLY A 26 51.31 17.87 28.99
N PRO A 27 51.02 17.73 30.31
CA PRO A 27 51.42 16.69 31.27
C PRO A 27 50.25 15.98 32.02
N CYS A 28 50.68 14.97 32.78
CA CYS A 28 49.95 14.01 33.61
C CYS A 28 49.09 14.60 34.75
N ASN A 29 48.06 13.84 35.13
CA ASN A 29 47.83 13.50 36.54
C ASN A 29 47.34 12.04 36.69
N ARG A 30 47.62 11.49 37.86
CA ARG A 30 48.02 10.10 38.16
C ARG A 30 46.98 9.42 39.10
N VAL A 31 47.04 8.08 39.16
CA VAL A 31 46.66 7.15 40.29
C VAL A 31 45.17 6.72 40.34
N SER A 32 44.74 5.46 40.56
CA SER A 32 45.31 4.14 40.99
C SER A 32 44.44 3.00 40.38
N THR A 33 44.95 1.94 39.75
CA THR A 33 45.38 0.60 40.25
C THR A 33 44.55 -0.10 41.35
N ALA A 34 44.41 -1.43 41.16
CA ALA A 34 43.96 -2.54 42.04
C ALA A 34 42.51 -3.01 41.82
N SER A 35 42.15 -4.28 41.61
CA SER A 35 42.88 -5.56 41.62
C SER A 35 42.09 -6.64 40.88
N ALA A 36 42.81 -7.58 40.27
CA ALA A 36 42.29 -8.88 39.82
C ALA A 36 42.23 -9.87 40.99
N THR A 37 41.30 -10.84 40.97
CA THR A 37 41.53 -12.26 41.34
C THR A 37 40.37 -13.13 40.81
N ALA A 38 40.75 -14.27 40.25
CA ALA A 38 39.93 -15.30 39.61
C ALA A 38 39.18 -16.22 40.61
N VAL A 39 38.27 -17.07 40.11
CA VAL A 39 38.28 -18.55 40.27
C VAL A 39 37.10 -19.20 39.53
N SER A 40 37.42 -20.27 38.81
CA SER A 40 36.55 -21.15 38.01
C SER A 40 35.80 -22.23 38.82
N LYS A 41 34.78 -22.82 38.16
CA LYS A 41 34.30 -24.23 38.15
C LYS A 41 32.82 -24.38 38.53
N LEU A 42 32.00 -24.87 37.58
CA LEU A 42 31.37 -26.19 37.74
C LEU A 42 30.81 -26.73 36.40
N VAL A 43 31.34 -27.89 35.99
CA VAL A 43 30.74 -28.83 35.04
C VAL A 43 30.21 -29.99 35.87
N ARG A 44 28.98 -30.47 35.63
CA ARG A 44 28.64 -31.88 35.91
C ARG A 44 27.54 -32.41 34.99
N ARG A 45 27.96 -33.39 34.17
CA ARG A 45 27.13 -34.36 33.44
C ARG A 45 26.31 -35.24 34.41
N ARG A 46 25.15 -35.71 33.95
CA ARG A 46 24.63 -37.06 34.27
C ARG A 46 23.97 -37.69 33.05
N THR A 47 24.45 -38.88 32.69
CA THR A 47 23.85 -39.84 31.77
C THR A 47 23.63 -41.18 32.50
N HIS A 48 22.73 -42.00 31.92
CA HIS A 48 22.41 -43.42 32.18
C HIS A 48 21.40 -43.78 33.29
N LYS A 49 20.26 -44.37 32.89
CA LYS A 49 20.08 -45.83 32.79
C LYS A 49 18.78 -46.20 32.06
N ALA A 50 18.84 -47.30 31.32
CA ALA A 50 17.75 -48.00 30.63
C ALA A 50 17.29 -49.22 31.44
N GLN A 51 16.02 -49.64 31.32
CA GLN A 51 15.63 -51.06 31.19
C GLN A 51 14.12 -51.26 30.91
N CYS A 52 13.84 -51.77 29.71
CA CYS A 52 13.02 -52.92 29.31
C CYS A 52 11.75 -53.35 30.11
N GLY A 53 10.60 -53.36 29.42
CA GLY A 53 9.92 -54.61 29.02
C GLY A 53 8.65 -55.05 29.78
N LYS A 54 7.50 -55.07 29.07
CA LYS A 54 6.56 -56.21 29.00
C LYS A 54 5.53 -56.05 27.87
N ARG A 55 5.27 -57.17 27.18
CA ARG A 55 4.44 -57.37 25.96
C ARG A 55 3.02 -57.88 26.30
N ARG A 56 2.16 -57.82 25.26
CA ARG A 56 1.00 -58.66 24.86
C ARG A 56 -0.36 -57.95 25.01
N GLN A 57 -1.06 -57.54 23.94
CA GLN A 57 -1.76 -58.25 22.83
C GLN A 57 -3.29 -58.44 23.10
N PRO A 58 -4.13 -58.59 22.05
CA PRO A 58 -5.32 -57.75 21.79
C PRO A 58 -6.66 -58.49 21.98
N PHE A 59 -7.78 -57.76 21.88
CA PHE A 59 -9.09 -58.39 21.64
C PHE A 59 -9.98 -57.56 20.72
N SER A 60 -10.66 -58.28 19.82
CA SER A 60 -11.53 -57.82 18.74
C SER A 60 -13.02 -57.95 19.06
N GLN A 61 -13.83 -57.19 18.32
CA GLN A 61 -15.17 -57.55 17.77
C GLN A 61 -16.41 -57.63 18.68
N LYS A 62 -17.40 -56.74 18.42
CA LYS A 62 -18.77 -56.98 17.85
C LYS A 62 -19.67 -55.75 18.12
N ARG A 63 -20.25 -55.11 17.08
CA ARG A 63 -21.65 -55.21 16.55
C ARG A 63 -22.72 -54.82 17.59
N THR A 64 -23.82 -54.10 17.35
CA THR A 64 -24.43 -53.29 16.26
C THR A 64 -25.79 -52.81 16.82
N LEU A 65 -26.22 -51.57 16.57
CA LEU A 65 -27.60 -51.03 16.38
C LEU A 65 -27.49 -49.50 16.62
N GLY A 66 -27.95 -48.56 15.81
CA GLY A 66 -28.87 -48.57 14.68
C GLY A 66 -29.84 -47.40 14.89
N GLN A 67 -29.72 -46.32 14.11
CA GLN A 67 -30.83 -45.49 13.56
C GLN A 67 -30.30 -44.24 12.82
N THR A 68 -30.22 -44.39 11.51
CA THR A 68 -30.80 -43.57 10.43
C THR A 68 -31.21 -42.11 10.73
N ILE A 69 -30.71 -41.16 9.93
CA ILE A 69 -31.44 -40.39 8.90
C ILE A 69 -30.41 -39.97 7.86
N GLY A 70 -30.63 -40.38 6.61
CA GLY A 70 -29.82 -39.99 5.47
C GLY A 70 -30.60 -39.09 4.51
N LEU A 71 -29.88 -38.40 3.64
CA LEU A 71 -30.26 -38.31 2.23
C LEU A 71 -29.03 -37.92 1.39
N ARG A 72 -28.61 -38.86 0.55
CA ARG A 72 -27.72 -38.67 -0.61
C ARG A 72 -28.52 -38.03 -1.74
N ILE A 73 -27.92 -37.14 -2.52
CA ILE A 73 -28.19 -37.07 -3.97
C ILE A 73 -26.86 -36.90 -4.72
N THR A 74 -26.68 -37.80 -5.68
CA THR A 74 -25.58 -37.91 -6.64
C THR A 74 -25.75 -36.99 -7.85
N THR A 75 -24.61 -36.73 -8.49
CA THR A 75 -24.33 -36.06 -9.76
C THR A 75 -25.18 -36.46 -10.98
N LEU A 76 -25.44 -35.45 -11.83
CA LEU A 76 -25.37 -35.34 -13.30
C LEU A 76 -26.59 -34.56 -13.82
N TRP A 77 -26.38 -33.56 -14.68
CA TRP A 77 -27.10 -33.32 -15.95
C TRP A 77 -26.62 -32.00 -16.60
N SER A 78 -26.52 -32.08 -17.92
CA SER A 78 -26.00 -31.16 -18.93
C SER A 78 -26.98 -30.05 -19.36
N GLN A 79 -26.50 -28.80 -19.54
CA GLN A 79 -26.84 -27.77 -20.57
C GLN A 79 -28.33 -27.40 -20.86
N PRO A 80 -28.64 -26.22 -21.46
CA PRO A 80 -29.59 -25.26 -20.90
C PRO A 80 -30.92 -25.17 -21.69
N ARG A 81 -31.97 -24.65 -21.05
CA ARG A 81 -33.18 -24.19 -21.75
C ARG A 81 -33.48 -22.73 -21.44
N ALA A 82 -33.88 -22.07 -22.52
CA ALA A 82 -34.13 -20.65 -22.67
C ALA A 82 -35.22 -20.10 -21.74
N PHE A 83 -34.97 -18.91 -21.21
CA PHE A 83 -36.01 -17.92 -20.94
C PHE A 83 -35.59 -16.64 -21.68
N GLY A 84 -36.11 -16.50 -22.90
CA GLY A 84 -36.04 -15.27 -23.66
C GLY A 84 -37.25 -14.39 -23.35
N SER A 85 -37.07 -13.11 -23.70
CA SER A 85 -38.11 -12.12 -24.02
C SER A 85 -39.06 -11.71 -22.90
N TYR A 86 -38.67 -10.69 -22.14
CA TYR A 86 -39.42 -9.45 -21.90
C TYR A 86 -38.41 -8.42 -21.36
N PHE A 87 -38.49 -7.15 -21.79
CA PHE A 87 -37.51 -6.05 -21.59
C PHE A 87 -36.42 -5.88 -22.66
N LEU A 88 -36.85 -5.74 -23.91
CA LEU A 88 -36.13 -4.93 -24.91
C LEU A 88 -37.12 -3.94 -25.51
N SER A 89 -37.38 -2.85 -24.78
CA SER A 89 -37.76 -1.57 -25.38
C SER A 89 -37.31 -0.48 -24.41
N HIS A 90 -36.69 0.58 -24.92
CA HIS A 90 -36.16 1.76 -24.21
C HIS A 90 -34.69 1.66 -23.72
N SER A 91 -33.76 1.62 -24.67
CA SER A 91 -32.42 2.23 -24.49
C SER A 91 -31.78 2.57 -25.85
N HIS A 92 -32.47 3.42 -26.62
CA HIS A 92 -31.82 4.25 -27.62
C HIS A 92 -31.90 5.67 -27.10
N ILE A 93 -30.77 6.20 -26.62
CA ILE A 93 -30.37 7.61 -26.55
C ILE A 93 -29.05 7.64 -25.75
N HIS A 94 -28.03 8.29 -26.33
CA HIS A 94 -26.64 8.49 -25.85
C HIS A 94 -25.57 7.46 -26.30
N SER A 95 -25.35 7.34 -27.61
CA SER A 95 -24.06 6.90 -28.19
C SER A 95 -23.25 8.03 -28.84
N ASP A 96 -23.82 9.23 -28.98
CA ASP A 96 -23.27 10.24 -29.91
C ASP A 96 -22.25 11.19 -29.26
N ALA A 97 -22.14 11.23 -27.93
CA ALA A 97 -21.21 12.10 -27.23
C ALA A 97 -19.75 11.59 -27.22
N PHE A 98 -19.51 10.33 -27.58
CA PHE A 98 -18.16 9.73 -27.53
C PHE A 98 -17.37 9.92 -28.84
N VAL A 99 -18.05 10.20 -29.95
CA VAL A 99 -17.41 10.37 -31.27
C VAL A 99 -17.05 11.84 -31.54
N GLU A 100 -17.72 12.80 -30.90
CA GLU A 100 -17.49 14.23 -31.12
C GLU A 100 -16.23 14.77 -30.41
N ALA A 101 -15.72 14.06 -29.40
CA ALA A 101 -14.53 14.46 -28.63
C ALA A 101 -13.18 14.11 -29.29
N LEU A 102 -13.17 13.32 -30.37
CA LEU A 102 -11.95 12.92 -31.10
C LEU A 102 -11.75 13.70 -32.42
N GLY A 103 -12.64 14.66 -32.74
CA GLY A 103 -12.68 15.35 -34.03
C GLY A 103 -11.93 16.68 -34.14
N LYS A 104 -11.10 17.08 -33.16
CA LYS A 104 -10.42 18.39 -33.20
C LYS A 104 -8.92 18.29 -32.92
N ILE A 105 -8.17 17.83 -33.94
CA ILE A 105 -6.73 18.08 -34.08
C ILE A 105 -6.51 18.51 -35.55
N PRO A 106 -5.88 19.66 -35.83
CA PRO A 106 -5.69 20.12 -37.21
C PRO A 106 -4.60 19.29 -37.92
N SER A 107 -4.92 18.85 -39.14
CA SER A 107 -4.02 18.14 -40.03
C SER A 107 -3.10 19.10 -40.78
N CYS A 108 -1.80 18.78 -40.82
CA CYS A 108 -0.89 19.28 -41.85
C CYS A 108 -0.50 18.08 -42.71
N SER A 109 -0.79 18.18 -44.00
CA SER A 109 -0.61 17.15 -45.02
C SER A 109 0.84 17.12 -45.51
N THR A 110 1.41 15.93 -45.74
CA THR A 110 1.91 15.51 -47.07
C THR A 110 2.48 14.08 -47.15
N VAL A 111 2.15 13.46 -48.29
CA VAL A 111 2.86 12.42 -49.07
C VAL A 111 2.66 10.94 -48.71
N ALA A 112 1.99 10.28 -49.65
CA ALA A 112 1.82 8.84 -49.83
C ALA A 112 3.01 8.22 -50.59
N ASN A 113 3.31 6.93 -50.36
CA ASN A 113 3.09 5.85 -51.35
C ASN A 113 3.81 4.52 -51.05
N HIS A 114 3.10 3.44 -51.43
CA HIS A 114 3.52 2.11 -51.90
C HIS A 114 3.71 0.88 -50.97
N MET A 115 2.88 -0.13 -51.28
CA MET A 115 3.15 -1.59 -51.45
C MET A 115 2.68 -2.61 -50.37
N PRO A 116 2.40 -3.89 -50.72
CA PRO A 116 1.02 -4.43 -50.73
C PRO A 116 0.73 -5.60 -49.77
N LEU A 117 -0.58 -5.90 -49.64
CA LEU A 117 -1.19 -7.03 -48.94
C LEU A 117 -0.69 -8.40 -49.41
N VAL A 118 -0.23 -9.24 -48.48
CA VAL A 118 -0.51 -10.69 -48.43
C VAL A 118 -0.63 -11.11 -46.96
N HIS A 119 -1.70 -11.86 -46.64
CA HIS A 119 -2.08 -12.51 -45.35
C HIS A 119 -3.32 -11.95 -44.62
N THR A 120 -4.48 -11.99 -45.26
CA THR A 120 -5.78 -11.64 -44.63
C THR A 120 -6.75 -12.82 -44.51
N VAL A 121 -6.28 -14.01 -44.12
CA VAL A 121 -7.19 -15.15 -43.85
C VAL A 121 -7.08 -15.72 -42.43
N ASN A 122 -6.00 -15.49 -41.67
CA ASN A 122 -5.89 -15.98 -40.29
C ASN A 122 -6.22 -14.96 -39.19
N ILE A 123 -6.40 -13.67 -39.53
CA ILE A 123 -6.68 -12.62 -38.52
C ILE A 123 -8.16 -12.55 -38.17
N ILE A 124 -9.08 -12.88 -39.10
CA ILE A 124 -10.52 -12.74 -38.85
C ILE A 124 -11.03 -13.81 -37.87
N ALA A 125 -10.56 -15.06 -37.99
CA ALA A 125 -10.93 -16.15 -37.08
C ALA A 125 -10.39 -15.96 -35.66
N LEU A 126 -9.17 -15.42 -35.51
CA LEU A 126 -8.61 -15.07 -34.21
C LEU A 126 -9.38 -13.90 -33.56
N ARG A 127 -9.82 -12.92 -34.38
CA ARG A 127 -10.56 -11.74 -33.92
C ARG A 127 -11.95 -12.10 -33.43
N THR A 128 -12.68 -13.03 -34.07
CA THR A 128 -14.02 -13.45 -33.62
C THR A 128 -13.98 -14.31 -32.36
N THR A 129 -13.01 -15.22 -32.20
CA THR A 129 -12.90 -16.09 -31.01
C THR A 129 -12.41 -15.32 -29.77
N LEU A 130 -11.52 -14.33 -29.97
CA LEU A 130 -11.14 -13.38 -28.90
C LEU A 130 -12.31 -12.43 -28.56
N HIS A 131 -13.05 -11.90 -29.53
CA HIS A 131 -14.20 -11.01 -29.24
C HIS A 131 -15.34 -11.69 -28.49
N THR A 132 -15.64 -12.95 -28.80
CA THR A 132 -16.74 -13.70 -28.14
C THR A 132 -16.33 -14.18 -26.75
N SER A 133 -15.10 -14.64 -26.55
CA SER A 133 -14.58 -15.03 -25.23
C SER A 133 -14.38 -13.82 -24.30
N PHE A 134 -14.07 -12.64 -24.84
CA PHE A 134 -13.94 -11.40 -24.08
C PHE A 134 -15.31 -10.80 -23.70
N ARG A 135 -16.31 -10.86 -24.59
CA ARG A 135 -17.69 -10.40 -24.29
C ARG A 135 -18.41 -11.27 -23.26
N LEU A 136 -18.25 -12.59 -23.32
CA LEU A 136 -18.91 -13.52 -22.38
C LEU A 136 -18.33 -13.47 -20.95
N LYS A 137 -17.09 -12.99 -20.77
CA LYS A 137 -16.48 -12.78 -19.45
C LYS A 137 -16.72 -11.37 -18.89
N GLN A 138 -16.90 -10.36 -19.74
CA GLN A 138 -17.29 -9.01 -19.30
C GLN A 138 -18.71 -8.97 -18.73
N THR A 139 -19.67 -9.64 -19.37
CA THR A 139 -21.09 -9.56 -18.97
C THR A 139 -21.35 -10.10 -17.57
N SER A 140 -20.66 -11.14 -17.10
CA SER A 140 -20.87 -11.67 -15.74
C SER A 140 -20.25 -10.81 -14.62
N PHE A 141 -19.21 -10.01 -14.92
CA PHE A 141 -18.54 -9.16 -13.93
C PHE A 141 -19.29 -7.84 -13.71
N PHE A 142 -19.86 -7.26 -14.78
CA PHE A 142 -20.70 -6.06 -14.67
C PHE A 142 -21.97 -6.31 -13.85
N PHE A 143 -22.55 -7.51 -13.90
CA PHE A 143 -23.80 -7.83 -13.20
C PHE A 143 -23.73 -7.75 -11.66
N PHE A 144 -22.56 -7.86 -11.04
CA PHE A 144 -22.44 -7.82 -9.58
C PHE A 144 -22.21 -6.42 -8.98
N PHE A 145 -21.75 -5.43 -9.78
CA PHE A 145 -21.38 -4.11 -9.25
C PHE A 145 -22.02 -2.91 -9.97
N PHE A 146 -22.67 -3.12 -11.12
CA PHE A 146 -23.50 -2.09 -11.77
C PHE A 146 -24.64 -1.54 -10.90
N PRO A 147 -25.29 -2.30 -9.98
CA PRO A 147 -26.36 -1.73 -9.17
C PRO A 147 -25.86 -0.58 -8.30
N LEU A 148 -24.64 -0.69 -7.77
CA LEU A 148 -24.03 0.35 -6.92
C LEU A 148 -23.66 1.59 -7.75
N LEU A 149 -23.01 1.42 -8.89
CA LEU A 149 -22.62 2.53 -9.78
C LEU A 149 -23.83 3.25 -10.42
N SER A 150 -24.90 2.50 -10.74
CA SER A 150 -26.13 3.07 -11.31
C SER A 150 -26.96 3.82 -10.26
N LEU A 151 -27.01 3.32 -9.03
CA LEU A 151 -27.62 4.03 -7.90
C LEU A 151 -26.87 5.33 -7.59
N ILE A 152 -25.53 5.31 -7.64
CA ILE A 152 -24.69 6.51 -7.44
C ILE A 152 -24.95 7.56 -8.54
N SER A 153 -25.07 7.14 -9.81
CA SER A 153 -25.32 8.07 -10.92
C SER A 153 -26.75 8.65 -10.93
N LEU A 154 -27.76 7.88 -10.52
CA LEU A 154 -29.15 8.34 -10.43
C LEU A 154 -29.39 9.27 -9.22
N GLU A 155 -28.73 9.02 -8.09
CA GLU A 155 -28.79 9.89 -6.91
C GLU A 155 -28.06 11.23 -7.15
N GLN A 156 -26.98 11.23 -7.96
CA GLN A 156 -26.28 12.45 -8.39
C GLN A 156 -27.16 13.40 -9.23
N GLN A 157 -27.96 12.87 -10.18
CA GLN A 157 -28.89 13.70 -10.95
C GLN A 157 -30.05 14.23 -10.09
N SER A 158 -30.52 13.44 -9.13
CA SER A 158 -31.58 13.83 -8.19
C SER A 158 -31.16 14.96 -7.23
N LEU A 159 -29.92 14.92 -6.73
CA LEU A 159 -29.39 15.95 -5.81
C LEU A 159 -29.12 17.29 -6.52
N ALA A 160 -28.64 17.28 -7.76
CA ALA A 160 -28.48 18.50 -8.56
C ALA A 160 -29.83 19.18 -8.86
N ILE A 161 -30.90 18.40 -9.03
CA ILE A 161 -32.26 18.92 -9.24
C ILE A 161 -32.88 19.46 -7.93
N LYS A 162 -32.53 18.88 -6.76
CA LYS A 162 -33.00 19.36 -5.45
C LYS A 162 -32.32 20.66 -5.00
N ASP A 163 -31.02 20.83 -5.25
CA ASP A 163 -30.30 22.08 -4.93
C ASP A 163 -30.78 23.28 -5.76
N GLY A 164 -31.31 23.03 -6.97
CA GLY A 164 -31.99 24.06 -7.77
C GLY A 164 -33.38 24.48 -7.24
N LYS A 165 -34.06 23.62 -6.46
CA LYS A 165 -35.43 23.87 -5.97
C LYS A 165 -35.52 24.30 -4.50
N HIS A 166 -34.49 24.03 -3.67
CA HIS A 166 -34.53 24.36 -2.24
C HIS A 166 -34.13 25.80 -1.87
N LYS A 167 -33.80 26.66 -2.85
CA LYS A 167 -33.49 28.08 -2.61
C LYS A 167 -34.70 28.99 -2.33
N LYS A 168 -35.90 28.44 -2.10
CA LYS A 168 -37.07 29.22 -1.68
C LYS A 168 -37.69 28.66 -0.40
N LYS A 169 -37.67 29.53 0.62
CA LYS A 169 -38.51 29.53 1.82
C LYS A 169 -38.06 28.62 2.97
N MET A 170 -37.19 29.15 3.82
CA MET A 170 -37.06 28.71 5.21
C MET A 170 -37.20 29.96 6.09
N THR A 171 -38.24 29.98 6.92
CA THR A 171 -38.55 31.07 7.86
C THR A 171 -37.64 31.01 9.08
N SER A 172 -37.42 32.16 9.74
CA SER A 172 -36.34 32.39 10.72
C SER A 172 -36.47 31.61 12.04
N GLU A 173 -37.61 31.01 12.34
CA GLU A 173 -37.81 30.26 13.59
C GLU A 173 -37.23 28.84 13.53
N THR A 174 -37.40 28.12 12.41
CA THR A 174 -36.89 26.73 12.26
C THR A 174 -35.35 26.67 12.17
N ALA A 175 -34.72 27.76 11.69
CA ALA A 175 -33.26 27.88 11.63
C ALA A 175 -32.61 28.00 13.03
N THR A 176 -33.37 28.48 14.02
CA THR A 176 -32.87 28.74 15.38
C THR A 176 -32.91 27.47 16.23
N GLU A 177 -33.97 26.65 16.11
CA GLU A 177 -34.05 25.34 16.77
C GLU A 177 -33.07 24.31 16.20
N THR A 178 -32.82 24.33 14.88
CA THR A 178 -31.87 23.41 14.24
C THR A 178 -30.42 23.71 14.66
N LYS A 179 -30.09 24.98 14.89
CA LYS A 179 -28.78 25.39 15.44
C LYS A 179 -28.62 25.01 16.93
N ALA A 180 -29.69 25.13 17.72
CA ALA A 180 -29.68 24.74 19.13
C ALA A 180 -29.53 23.22 19.31
N ALA A 181 -30.18 22.40 18.48
CA ALA A 181 -30.04 20.95 18.50
C ALA A 181 -28.67 20.45 18.02
N ALA A 182 -28.01 21.17 17.10
CA ALA A 182 -26.65 20.89 16.66
C ALA A 182 -25.59 21.27 17.72
N ALA A 183 -25.85 22.29 18.54
CA ALA A 183 -24.97 22.74 19.62
C ALA A 183 -24.97 21.81 20.85
N ALA A 184 -25.98 20.93 20.98
CA ALA A 184 -26.15 20.04 22.14
C ALA A 184 -25.56 18.63 22.00
N ARG A 185 -24.86 18.32 20.90
CA ARG A 185 -24.13 17.05 20.78
C ARG A 185 -22.74 17.20 21.40
N HIS A 186 -22.55 16.65 22.59
CA HIS A 186 -21.20 16.45 23.13
C HIS A 186 -20.33 15.73 22.09
N PRO A 187 -19.10 16.21 21.83
CA PRO A 187 -18.17 15.50 20.96
C PRO A 187 -18.00 14.07 21.46
N ASN A 188 -18.08 13.09 20.56
CA ASN A 188 -17.84 11.70 20.93
C ASN A 188 -16.40 11.60 21.49
N PRO A 189 -16.19 11.14 22.74
CA PRO A 189 -14.86 11.08 23.34
C PRO A 189 -13.86 10.25 22.52
N LYS A 190 -14.35 9.29 21.72
CA LYS A 190 -13.52 8.48 20.80
C LYS A 190 -12.95 9.28 19.63
N ASP A 191 -13.46 10.48 19.37
CA ASP A 191 -12.99 11.36 18.30
C ASP A 191 -11.88 12.32 18.77
N SER A 192 -11.47 12.25 20.04
CA SER A 192 -10.45 13.16 20.58
C SER A 192 -9.10 12.93 19.90
N MET A 193 -8.55 13.99 19.30
CA MET A 193 -7.18 14.00 18.76
C MET A 193 -6.12 14.43 19.79
N LYS A 194 -6.49 14.50 21.08
CA LYS A 194 -5.56 14.90 22.16
C LYS A 194 -4.51 13.81 22.38
N SER A 195 -3.24 14.22 22.43
CA SER A 195 -2.09 13.36 22.74
C SER A 195 -1.36 13.86 23.98
N THR A 196 -1.40 13.09 25.06
CA THR A 196 -0.69 13.37 26.31
C THR A 196 0.09 12.18 26.86
N TRP A 197 -0.16 10.98 26.34
CA TRP A 197 0.47 9.75 26.83
C TRP A 197 2.01 9.75 26.73
N ARG A 198 2.59 10.47 25.75
CA ARG A 198 4.05 10.52 25.53
C ARG A 198 4.80 11.22 26.66
N THR A 199 4.15 12.13 27.38
CA THR A 199 4.72 12.85 28.53
C THR A 199 4.16 12.37 29.87
N ALA A 200 3.19 11.45 29.85
CA ALA A 200 2.66 10.81 31.05
C ALA A 200 3.67 9.85 31.68
N ASP A 201 3.46 9.49 32.95
CA ASP A 201 4.27 8.48 33.64
C ASP A 201 4.20 7.14 32.88
N LYS A 202 5.35 6.59 32.48
CA LYS A 202 5.46 5.30 31.78
C LYS A 202 4.85 4.13 32.56
N LYS A 203 4.60 4.26 33.87
CA LYS A 203 3.83 3.27 34.66
C LYS A 203 2.37 3.14 34.21
N THR A 204 1.80 4.20 33.63
CA THR A 204 0.42 4.20 33.10
C THR A 204 0.31 3.55 31.72
N TRP A 205 1.45 3.25 31.08
CA TRP A 205 1.49 2.74 29.73
C TRP A 205 1.02 1.28 29.64
N THR A 206 0.04 1.06 28.76
CA THR A 206 -0.34 -0.28 28.33
C THR A 206 0.75 -0.92 27.45
N ILE A 207 0.56 -2.20 27.10
CA ILE A 207 1.46 -2.89 26.16
C ILE A 207 1.55 -2.20 24.79
N HIS A 208 0.49 -1.52 24.35
CA HIS A 208 0.45 -0.82 23.07
C HIS A 208 1.33 0.44 23.07
N HIS A 209 1.32 1.21 24.16
CA HIS A 209 2.21 2.35 24.34
C HIS A 209 3.67 1.89 24.31
N LYS A 210 3.98 0.82 25.05
CA LYS A 210 5.32 0.22 25.11
C LYS A 210 5.76 -0.32 23.75
N LEU A 211 4.86 -0.92 22.98
CA LEU A 211 5.15 -1.41 21.64
C LEU A 211 5.58 -0.27 20.72
N ILE A 212 4.79 0.82 20.66
CA ILE A 212 5.11 2.00 19.84
C ILE A 212 6.45 2.62 20.26
N ASP A 213 6.70 2.72 21.57
CA ASP A 213 7.97 3.23 22.10
C ASP A 213 9.15 2.32 21.76
N TRP A 214 8.97 1.00 21.84
CA TRP A 214 10.02 0.01 21.59
C TRP A 214 10.45 -0.03 20.12
N ILE A 215 9.51 0.05 19.18
CA ILE A 215 9.82 0.13 17.74
C ILE A 215 10.20 1.54 17.29
N ASP A 216 10.12 2.54 18.18
CA ASP A 216 10.50 3.93 17.97
C ASP A 216 9.89 4.56 16.70
N VAL A 217 8.61 4.32 16.47
CA VAL A 217 7.90 4.88 15.30
C VAL A 217 7.22 6.22 15.58
N HIS A 218 7.54 6.89 16.70
CA HIS A 218 6.97 8.20 17.05
C HIS A 218 7.10 9.19 15.90
N PRO A 219 6.04 9.94 15.51
CA PRO A 219 6.08 10.81 14.33
C PRO A 219 7.04 12.00 14.49
N THR A 220 7.21 12.48 15.72
CA THR A 220 8.10 13.59 16.09
C THR A 220 9.01 13.19 17.25
N ILE A 221 10.05 13.97 17.51
CA ILE A 221 10.96 13.84 18.66
C ILE A 221 10.49 14.80 19.75
N LEU A 222 10.23 14.28 20.96
CA LEU A 222 9.82 15.10 22.10
C LEU A 222 10.87 16.18 22.40
N GLY A 223 10.40 17.42 22.59
CA GLY A 223 11.25 18.56 22.95
C GLY A 223 12.12 19.09 21.81
N LYS A 224 12.04 18.53 20.60
CA LYS A 224 12.79 19.00 19.42
C LYS A 224 11.79 19.31 18.29
N PRO A 225 11.41 20.58 18.06
CA PRO A 225 10.54 20.92 16.95
C PRO A 225 11.24 20.67 15.60
N PRO A 226 10.51 20.24 14.55
CA PRO A 226 11.03 20.18 13.19
C PRO A 226 11.29 21.60 12.63
N PRO A 227 12.14 21.75 11.61
CA PRO A 227 12.30 23.03 10.92
C PRO A 227 11.00 23.48 10.26
N VAL A 228 10.77 24.78 10.25
CA VAL A 228 9.60 25.43 9.65
C VAL A 228 10.05 26.25 8.45
N PHE A 229 9.33 26.09 7.34
CA PHE A 229 9.59 26.78 6.07
C PHE A 229 8.34 27.56 5.68
N GLN A 230 8.52 28.70 5.03
CA GLN A 230 7.41 29.42 4.42
C GLN A 230 6.89 28.66 3.21
N LYS A 231 5.60 28.80 2.91
CA LYS A 231 4.97 28.13 1.76
C LYS A 231 5.64 28.47 0.41
N THR A 232 6.22 29.66 0.32
CA THR A 232 6.96 30.18 -0.84
C THR A 232 8.42 29.72 -0.90
N ASP A 233 8.95 29.09 0.14
CA ASP A 233 10.33 28.58 0.11
C ASP A 233 10.42 27.42 -0.89
N PRO A 234 11.55 27.25 -1.60
CA PRO A 234 11.72 26.12 -2.51
C PRO A 234 11.48 24.78 -1.81
N ILE A 235 10.80 23.85 -2.50
CA ILE A 235 10.60 22.47 -2.06
C ILE A 235 11.59 21.56 -2.78
N PRO A 236 12.44 20.81 -2.07
CA PRO A 236 13.40 19.92 -2.71
C PRO A 236 12.69 18.76 -3.40
N TYR A 237 13.06 18.49 -4.66
CA TYR A 237 12.63 17.30 -5.38
C TYR A 237 13.25 16.04 -4.79
N LEU A 238 12.46 14.97 -4.63
CA LEU A 238 12.96 13.67 -4.22
C LEU A 238 13.08 12.74 -5.45
N PRO A 239 14.30 12.40 -5.90
CA PRO A 239 14.51 11.62 -7.12
C PRO A 239 13.88 10.23 -7.07
N HIS A 240 13.21 9.85 -8.15
CA HIS A 240 12.58 8.54 -8.29
C HIS A 240 13.54 7.37 -8.14
N TRP A 241 14.77 7.51 -8.66
CA TRP A 241 15.75 6.43 -8.59
C TRP A 241 16.12 6.09 -7.13
N GLU A 242 16.15 7.07 -6.21
CA GLU A 242 16.41 6.81 -4.79
C GLU A 242 15.25 6.04 -4.16
N GLN A 243 14.02 6.40 -4.52
CA GLN A 243 12.82 5.72 -4.06
C GLN A 243 12.76 4.29 -4.59
N HIS A 244 12.97 4.08 -5.90
CA HIS A 244 13.05 2.75 -6.52
C HIS A 244 14.14 1.90 -5.86
N ALA A 245 15.35 2.45 -5.71
CA ALA A 245 16.48 1.74 -5.10
C ALA A 245 16.15 1.31 -3.67
N LEU A 246 15.56 2.20 -2.86
CA LEU A 246 15.19 1.90 -1.48
C LEU A 246 14.15 0.78 -1.41
N ILE A 247 13.06 0.89 -2.19
CA ILE A 247 11.98 -0.10 -2.18
C ILE A 247 12.51 -1.46 -2.63
N LEU A 248 13.23 -1.49 -3.77
CA LEU A 248 13.76 -2.73 -4.34
C LEU A 248 14.81 -3.36 -3.42
N TYR A 249 15.74 -2.59 -2.88
CA TYR A 249 16.76 -3.10 -1.96
C TYR A 249 16.15 -3.87 -0.79
N HIS A 250 15.15 -3.29 -0.12
CA HIS A 250 14.50 -3.94 1.02
C HIS A 250 13.61 -5.11 0.60
N SER A 251 12.90 -4.99 -0.53
CA SER A 251 12.07 -6.06 -1.08
C SER A 251 12.91 -7.29 -1.43
N PHE A 252 14.08 -7.09 -2.07
CA PHE A 252 14.98 -8.16 -2.48
C PHE A 252 15.72 -8.82 -1.32
N ILE A 253 15.98 -8.11 -0.21
CA ILE A 253 16.53 -8.75 1.00
C ILE A 253 15.61 -9.87 1.50
N ALA A 254 14.30 -9.63 1.54
CA ALA A 254 13.34 -10.65 1.95
C ALA A 254 13.34 -11.86 0.99
N LEU A 255 13.46 -11.62 -0.31
CA LEU A 255 13.56 -12.70 -1.30
C LEU A 255 14.88 -13.47 -1.19
N ALA A 256 16.00 -12.77 -1.02
CA ALA A 256 17.32 -13.36 -0.88
C ALA A 256 17.43 -14.22 0.38
N LEU A 257 16.86 -13.78 1.51
CA LEU A 257 16.84 -14.55 2.76
C LEU A 257 15.96 -15.80 2.64
N HIS A 258 14.82 -15.73 1.95
CA HIS A 258 14.00 -16.92 1.64
C HIS A 258 14.76 -17.92 0.77
N GLN A 259 15.42 -17.43 -0.29
CA GLN A 259 16.26 -18.26 -1.14
C GLN A 259 17.39 -18.92 -0.35
N ALA A 260 18.15 -18.14 0.43
CA ALA A 260 19.28 -18.61 1.22
C ALA A 260 18.84 -19.64 2.25
N PHE A 261 17.72 -19.41 2.95
CA PHE A 261 17.16 -20.38 3.89
C PHE A 261 16.90 -21.73 3.22
N THR A 262 16.27 -21.72 2.04
CA THR A 262 15.94 -22.95 1.31
C THR A 262 17.22 -23.66 0.84
N LEU A 263 18.21 -22.92 0.32
CA LEU A 263 19.48 -23.49 -0.13
C LEU A 263 20.29 -24.10 1.02
N LEU A 264 20.32 -23.44 2.18
CA LEU A 264 21.10 -23.89 3.33
C LEU A 264 20.46 -25.06 4.09
N THR A 265 19.14 -25.16 4.07
CA THR A 265 18.40 -26.18 4.87
C THR A 265 17.80 -27.31 4.03
N GLY A 266 17.64 -27.10 2.72
CA GLY A 266 16.85 -27.98 1.85
C GLY A 266 15.33 -27.92 2.10
N ILE A 267 14.86 -27.01 2.97
CA ILE A 267 13.45 -26.89 3.36
C ILE A 267 12.80 -25.73 2.61
N THR A 268 11.76 -26.02 1.82
CA THR A 268 10.91 -24.97 1.24
C THR A 268 9.88 -24.49 2.26
N LEU A 269 9.60 -23.18 2.28
CA LEU A 269 8.68 -22.59 3.26
C LEU A 269 7.22 -23.04 3.00
N PRO A 270 6.56 -23.73 3.94
CA PRO A 270 5.13 -23.99 3.85
C PRO A 270 4.33 -22.68 3.84
N PRO A 271 3.11 -22.65 3.25
CA PRO A 271 2.34 -21.41 3.08
C PRO A 271 2.16 -20.58 4.35
N ILE A 272 1.83 -21.20 5.50
CA ILE A 272 1.66 -20.48 6.77
C ILE A 272 2.98 -19.84 7.23
N VAL A 273 4.10 -20.55 7.08
CA VAL A 273 5.42 -20.05 7.45
C VAL A 273 5.85 -18.92 6.51
N ALA A 274 5.59 -19.05 5.21
CA ALA A 274 5.82 -17.99 4.24
C ALA A 274 4.98 -16.74 4.59
N GLY A 275 3.70 -16.92 4.91
CA GLY A 275 2.82 -15.82 5.35
C GLY A 275 3.39 -15.07 6.55
N ILE A 276 3.81 -15.78 7.61
CA ILE A 276 4.42 -15.17 8.80
C ILE A 276 5.74 -14.47 8.42
N TYR A 277 6.60 -15.15 7.66
CA TYR A 277 7.89 -14.62 7.25
C TYR A 277 7.76 -13.30 6.47
N TYR A 278 6.93 -13.27 5.43
CA TYR A 278 6.72 -12.07 4.62
C TYR A 278 5.95 -10.99 5.37
N THR A 279 5.09 -11.34 6.32
CA THR A 279 4.47 -10.35 7.22
C THR A 279 5.53 -9.63 8.05
N VAL A 280 6.41 -10.38 8.72
CA VAL A 280 7.50 -9.81 9.52
C VAL A 280 8.45 -8.99 8.66
N ALA A 281 8.80 -9.47 7.47
CA ALA A 281 9.63 -8.71 6.54
C ALA A 281 8.94 -7.39 6.16
N PHE A 282 7.65 -7.41 5.86
CA PHE A 282 6.88 -6.22 5.50
C PHE A 282 6.82 -5.23 6.67
N ASP A 283 6.54 -5.69 7.89
CA ASP A 283 6.54 -4.83 9.09
C ASP A 283 7.89 -4.12 9.28
N VAL A 284 9.01 -4.85 9.11
CA VAL A 284 10.36 -4.28 9.19
C VAL A 284 10.57 -3.19 8.13
N ILE A 285 10.09 -3.41 6.90
CA ILE A 285 10.23 -2.43 5.80
C ILE A 285 9.44 -1.15 6.12
N VAL A 286 8.18 -1.28 6.55
CA VAL A 286 7.32 -0.13 6.89
C VAL A 286 7.84 0.62 8.12
N ILE A 287 8.32 -0.07 9.15
CA ILE A 287 8.93 0.57 10.33
C ILE A 287 10.16 1.38 9.91
N ARG A 288 11.03 0.82 9.06
CA ARG A 288 12.20 1.53 8.54
C ARG A 288 11.81 2.76 7.71
N GLU A 289 10.74 2.65 6.93
CA GLU A 289 10.19 3.77 6.17
C GLU A 289 9.70 4.88 7.11
N ALA A 290 8.94 4.55 8.16
CA ALA A 290 8.49 5.51 9.15
C ALA A 290 9.67 6.23 9.83
N HIS A 291 10.74 5.50 10.16
CA HIS A 291 11.98 6.10 10.68
C HIS A 291 12.64 7.03 9.68
N LEU A 292 12.70 6.64 8.40
CA LEU A 292 13.25 7.47 7.33
C LEU A 292 12.45 8.75 7.16
N ILE A 293 11.13 8.67 7.07
CA ILE A 293 10.22 9.82 6.96
C ILE A 293 10.46 10.79 8.12
N ARG A 294 10.54 10.29 9.35
CA ARG A 294 10.86 11.12 10.52
C ARG A 294 12.21 11.81 10.36
N ARG A 295 13.27 11.09 9.96
CA ARG A 295 14.59 11.70 9.73
C ARG A 295 14.51 12.82 8.70
N LEU A 296 13.83 12.59 7.58
CA LEU A 296 13.65 13.59 6.52
C LEU A 296 12.85 14.80 7.01
N ALA A 297 11.84 14.61 7.85
CA ALA A 297 11.06 15.71 8.41
C ALA A 297 11.92 16.65 9.28
N TYR A 298 12.97 16.13 9.94
CA TYR A 298 13.92 16.96 10.69
C TYR A 298 14.97 17.66 9.81
N VAL A 299 14.99 17.38 8.51
CA VAL A 299 15.83 18.08 7.53
C VAL A 299 14.99 19.06 6.71
N TYR A 300 13.81 18.64 6.25
CA TYR A 300 13.01 19.35 5.26
C TYR A 300 11.70 19.92 5.81
N GLY A 301 11.29 19.57 7.03
CA GLY A 301 10.07 20.07 7.66
C GLY A 301 8.80 19.40 7.11
N TYR A 302 7.66 20.02 7.38
CA TYR A 302 6.33 19.56 6.98
C TYR A 302 5.59 20.61 6.14
N LEU A 303 4.77 20.16 5.21
CA LEU A 303 3.83 21.01 4.46
C LEU A 303 2.87 21.69 5.44
N ASP A 304 2.59 22.98 5.26
CA ASP A 304 1.80 23.84 6.16
C ASP A 304 2.36 23.94 7.59
N GLY A 305 3.64 23.60 7.77
CA GLY A 305 4.31 23.63 9.08
C GLY A 305 4.46 25.03 9.68
N ASP A 306 4.32 26.08 8.87
CA ASP A 306 4.27 27.48 9.30
C ASP A 306 2.97 27.86 10.01
N VAL A 307 1.90 27.06 9.84
CA VAL A 307 0.59 27.32 10.45
C VAL A 307 0.20 26.21 11.41
N HIS A 308 0.40 24.94 11.03
CA HIS A 308 -0.07 23.79 11.80
C HIS A 308 1.02 22.72 11.97
N PRO A 309 1.27 22.26 13.21
CA PRO A 309 2.09 21.06 13.43
C PRO A 309 1.37 19.82 12.86
N ARG A 310 2.10 18.71 12.70
CA ARG A 310 1.47 17.41 12.43
C ARG A 310 0.68 16.93 13.63
N ASP A 311 -0.40 16.21 13.37
CA ASP A 311 -1.20 15.55 14.38
C ASP A 311 -0.35 14.46 15.07
N GLU A 312 -0.44 14.40 16.40
CA GLU A 312 0.21 13.39 17.23
C GLU A 312 -0.73 12.19 17.44
N ILE A 313 -0.17 11.02 17.82
CA ILE A 313 -0.98 9.84 18.13
C ILE A 313 -1.91 10.16 19.32
N PRO A 314 -3.24 10.15 19.15
CA PRO A 314 -4.13 10.51 20.24
C PRO A 314 -4.20 9.43 21.30
N ASP A 315 -4.48 9.82 22.55
CA ASP A 315 -4.54 8.93 23.71
C ASP A 315 -5.52 7.77 23.49
N VAL A 316 -6.66 8.05 22.85
CA VAL A 316 -7.68 7.05 22.51
C VAL A 316 -7.28 6.14 21.33
N GLY A 317 -6.30 6.56 20.52
CA GLY A 317 -5.88 5.88 19.29
C GLY A 317 -4.67 4.96 19.45
N VAL A 318 -3.99 4.96 20.59
CA VAL A 318 -2.74 4.20 20.80
C VAL A 318 -2.87 2.71 20.47
N ASN A 319 -3.92 2.04 20.99
CA ASN A 319 -4.15 0.61 20.71
C ASN A 319 -4.39 0.35 19.20
N LYS A 320 -5.14 1.24 18.55
CA LYS A 320 -5.45 1.11 17.13
C LYS A 320 -4.17 1.21 16.30
N ILE A 321 -3.37 2.25 16.51
CA ILE A 321 -2.07 2.42 15.83
C ILE A 321 -1.14 1.23 16.09
N ALA A 322 -1.07 0.76 17.34
CA ALA A 322 -0.21 -0.37 17.70
C ALA A 322 -0.62 -1.70 17.05
N THR A 323 -1.90 -1.88 16.72
CA THR A 323 -2.42 -3.14 16.16
C THR A 323 -2.63 -3.10 14.65
N VAL A 324 -2.79 -1.92 14.07
CA VAL A 324 -3.16 -1.80 12.65
C VAL A 324 -2.03 -2.22 11.71
N LEU A 325 -0.76 -1.99 12.08
CA LEU A 325 0.39 -2.40 11.27
C LEU A 325 0.33 -3.90 10.95
N ASN A 326 0.33 -4.75 11.98
CA ASN A 326 0.28 -6.20 11.82
C ASN A 326 -1.02 -6.68 11.14
N LYS A 327 -2.14 -5.96 11.32
CA LYS A 327 -3.39 -6.28 10.61
C LYS A 327 -3.24 -6.03 9.11
N VAL A 328 -2.67 -4.90 8.72
CA VAL A 328 -2.48 -4.51 7.32
C VAL A 328 -1.52 -5.48 6.63
N THR A 329 -0.32 -5.64 7.17
CA THR A 329 0.74 -6.47 6.59
C THR A 329 0.35 -7.95 6.62
N GLY A 330 -0.17 -8.43 7.75
CA GLY A 330 -0.58 -9.82 7.92
C GLY A 330 -1.72 -10.23 7.00
N ALA A 331 -2.78 -9.42 6.90
CA ALA A 331 -3.91 -9.74 6.03
C ALA A 331 -3.54 -9.66 4.55
N ARG A 332 -2.72 -8.67 4.13
CA ARG A 332 -2.19 -8.60 2.75
C ARG A 332 -1.34 -9.83 2.44
N MET A 333 -0.42 -10.22 3.31
CA MET A 333 0.40 -11.41 3.07
C MET A 333 -0.40 -12.71 3.09
N ALA A 334 -1.39 -12.84 3.97
CA ALA A 334 -2.31 -13.97 3.93
C ALA A 334 -3.06 -14.06 2.60
N MET A 335 -3.53 -12.92 2.06
CA MET A 335 -4.17 -12.85 0.75
C MET A 335 -3.20 -13.27 -0.38
N HIS A 336 -1.99 -12.73 -0.40
CA HIS A 336 -1.00 -13.06 -1.44
C HIS A 336 -0.67 -14.55 -1.40
N VAL A 337 -0.41 -15.08 -0.20
CA VAL A 337 -0.13 -16.50 0.00
C VAL A 337 -1.26 -17.37 -0.50
N PHE A 338 -2.50 -17.03 -0.14
CA PHE A 338 -3.67 -17.81 -0.52
C PHE A 338 -3.85 -17.89 -2.04
N PHE A 339 -3.64 -16.78 -2.77
CA PHE A 339 -3.93 -16.72 -4.20
C PHE A 339 -2.77 -17.14 -5.11
N THR A 340 -1.51 -16.95 -4.69
CA THR A 340 -0.38 -16.99 -5.63
C THR A 340 0.82 -17.79 -5.14
N TYR A 341 0.93 -18.10 -3.84
CA TYR A 341 2.15 -18.71 -3.31
C TYR A 341 2.25 -20.19 -3.63
N ASN A 342 3.35 -20.56 -4.30
CA ASN A 342 3.73 -21.94 -4.56
C ASN A 342 5.06 -22.24 -3.88
N ARG A 343 5.04 -23.12 -2.86
CA ARG A 343 6.25 -23.50 -2.11
C ARG A 343 7.35 -24.17 -2.93
N ASN A 344 7.03 -24.67 -4.13
CA ASN A 344 7.99 -25.33 -5.01
C ASN A 344 8.63 -24.36 -6.02
N GLN A 345 8.23 -23.08 -6.00
CA GLN A 345 8.79 -22.04 -6.84
C GLN A 345 9.61 -21.10 -5.94
N LEU A 346 10.94 -21.08 -6.12
CA LEU A 346 11.80 -20.24 -5.30
C LEU A 346 11.99 -18.85 -5.92
N PRO A 347 12.35 -17.83 -5.11
CA PRO A 347 12.57 -16.49 -5.62
C PRO A 347 13.57 -16.43 -6.78
N PHE A 348 14.69 -17.16 -6.67
CA PHE A 348 15.71 -17.15 -7.72
C PHE A 348 15.22 -17.81 -9.02
N ASP A 349 14.41 -18.87 -8.91
CA ASP A 349 13.89 -19.59 -10.09
C ASP A 349 13.04 -18.67 -10.98
N VAL A 350 12.23 -17.79 -10.38
CA VAL A 350 11.42 -16.83 -11.16
C VAL A 350 12.26 -15.69 -11.71
N MET A 351 13.24 -15.20 -10.94
CA MET A 351 14.07 -14.06 -11.34
C MET A 351 15.06 -14.41 -12.45
N LEU A 352 15.35 -15.69 -12.68
CA LEU A 352 16.15 -16.15 -13.81
C LEU A 352 15.41 -16.04 -15.15
N ASP A 353 14.08 -16.02 -15.16
CA ASP A 353 13.31 -15.79 -16.38
C ASP A 353 13.34 -14.30 -16.73
N GLY A 354 13.99 -13.94 -17.84
CA GLY A 354 14.02 -12.55 -18.32
C GLY A 354 12.63 -11.95 -18.56
N LYS A 355 11.62 -12.77 -18.86
CA LYS A 355 10.23 -12.30 -19.01
C LYS A 355 9.64 -11.83 -17.68
N TRP A 356 10.07 -12.40 -16.56
CA TRP A 356 9.60 -12.01 -15.24
C TRP A 356 9.93 -10.54 -14.96
N TRP A 357 11.12 -10.07 -15.34
CA TRP A 357 11.50 -8.66 -15.16
C TRP A 357 10.67 -7.71 -16.02
N LEU A 358 10.34 -8.10 -17.26
CA LEU A 358 9.45 -7.32 -18.10
C LEU A 358 8.04 -7.21 -17.48
N TRP A 359 7.50 -8.33 -17.01
CA TRP A 359 6.20 -8.34 -16.33
C TRP A 359 6.22 -7.57 -15.02
N LEU A 360 7.29 -7.67 -14.23
CA LEU A 360 7.45 -6.89 -13.01
C LEU A 360 7.34 -5.38 -13.28
N ILE A 361 7.99 -4.87 -14.32
CA ILE A 361 7.90 -3.44 -14.69
C ILE A 361 6.46 -3.07 -15.06
N ILE A 362 5.77 -3.91 -15.84
CA ILE A 362 4.37 -3.69 -16.23
C ILE A 362 3.45 -3.71 -14.99
N GLU A 363 3.65 -4.68 -14.11
CA GLU A 363 2.85 -4.86 -12.90
C GLU A 363 3.07 -3.74 -11.90
N MET A 364 4.32 -3.35 -11.64
CA MET A 364 4.64 -2.19 -10.81
C MET A 364 4.06 -0.88 -11.37
N SER A 365 3.81 -0.82 -12.67
CA SER A 365 3.23 0.36 -13.31
C SER A 365 1.70 0.38 -13.23
N LEU A 366 1.07 -0.75 -13.59
CA LEU A 366 -0.37 -0.85 -13.77
C LEU A 366 -1.12 -1.23 -12.50
N TYR A 367 -0.52 -2.01 -11.60
CA TYR A 367 -1.16 -2.42 -10.36
C TYR A 367 -1.50 -1.22 -9.44
N PRO A 368 -0.61 -0.22 -9.23
CA PRO A 368 -0.96 0.97 -8.47
C PRO A 368 -2.10 1.77 -9.11
N ILE A 369 -2.13 1.87 -10.45
CA ILE A 369 -3.21 2.55 -11.20
C ILE A 369 -4.55 1.80 -11.03
N ALA A 370 -4.51 0.47 -11.03
CA ALA A 370 -5.68 -0.39 -10.81
C ALA A 370 -6.18 -0.31 -9.35
N ILE A 371 -5.28 -0.28 -8.36
CA ILE A 371 -5.63 0.03 -6.98
C ILE A 371 -6.33 1.38 -6.91
N ASP A 372 -5.74 2.38 -7.55
CA ASP A 372 -6.26 3.74 -7.54
C ASP A 372 -7.63 3.87 -8.18
N PHE A 373 -7.94 3.07 -9.20
CA PHE A 373 -9.26 3.09 -9.81
C PHE A 373 -10.34 2.73 -8.79
N TRP A 374 -10.13 1.63 -8.08
CA TRP A 374 -11.08 1.16 -7.07
C TRP A 374 -11.09 2.08 -5.86
N PHE A 375 -9.92 2.51 -5.41
CA PHE A 375 -9.79 3.45 -4.29
C PHE A 375 -10.47 4.78 -4.61
N TYR A 376 -10.25 5.36 -5.78
CA TYR A 376 -10.84 6.63 -6.21
C TYR A 376 -12.36 6.64 -6.05
N TRP A 377 -13.05 5.63 -6.59
CA TRP A 377 -14.50 5.55 -6.53
C TRP A 377 -15.00 5.30 -5.11
N TYR A 378 -14.36 4.37 -4.41
CA TYR A 378 -14.65 4.05 -3.02
C TYR A 378 -14.52 5.30 -2.12
N HIS A 379 -13.40 5.98 -2.23
CA HIS A 379 -13.03 7.16 -1.46
C HIS A 379 -13.95 8.35 -1.79
N ARG A 380 -14.13 8.66 -3.07
CA ARG A 380 -15.05 9.72 -3.51
C ARG A 380 -16.49 9.47 -3.05
N ALA A 381 -16.96 8.23 -3.11
CA ALA A 381 -18.30 7.87 -2.63
C ALA A 381 -18.47 8.18 -1.13
N MET A 382 -17.46 7.89 -0.30
CA MET A 382 -17.50 8.21 1.13
C MET A 382 -17.50 9.72 1.42
N HIS A 383 -16.92 10.55 0.55
CA HIS A 383 -16.98 12.01 0.69
C HIS A 383 -18.29 12.63 0.21
N VAL A 384 -18.89 12.07 -0.83
CA VAL A 384 -20.04 12.67 -1.52
C VAL A 384 -21.37 12.14 -0.97
N ILE A 385 -21.44 10.85 -0.61
CA ILE A 385 -22.68 10.21 -0.15
C ILE A 385 -22.75 10.31 1.38
N PRO A 386 -23.72 11.05 1.95
CA PRO A 386 -23.72 11.34 3.39
C PRO A 386 -23.76 10.11 4.28
N GLY A 387 -24.43 9.04 3.85
CA GLY A 387 -24.51 7.78 4.59
C GLY A 387 -23.19 7.00 4.63
N LEU A 388 -22.27 7.23 3.69
CA LEU A 388 -20.98 6.54 3.63
C LEU A 388 -19.87 7.28 4.37
N TRP A 389 -20.04 8.59 4.63
CA TRP A 389 -19.07 9.41 5.36
C TRP A 389 -18.69 8.82 6.72
N GLN A 390 -19.63 8.17 7.41
CA GLN A 390 -19.39 7.56 8.70
C GLN A 390 -18.24 6.54 8.71
N PHE A 391 -17.89 5.95 7.56
CA PHE A 391 -16.80 4.98 7.43
C PHE A 391 -15.44 5.63 7.17
N HIS A 392 -15.43 6.90 6.80
CA HIS A 392 -14.23 7.67 6.45
C HIS A 392 -13.95 8.83 7.41
N ARG A 393 -14.93 9.16 8.25
CA ARG A 393 -14.85 10.25 9.20
C ARG A 393 -13.69 10.09 10.18
N THR A 394 -13.48 8.89 10.73
CA THR A 394 -12.38 8.63 11.69
C THR A 394 -11.02 8.91 11.05
N HIS A 395 -10.87 8.55 9.77
CA HIS A 395 -9.67 8.84 9.00
C HIS A 395 -9.42 10.35 8.84
N HIS A 396 -10.49 11.13 8.66
CA HIS A 396 -10.41 12.60 8.58
C HIS A 396 -10.44 13.35 9.90
N LEU A 397 -10.41 12.65 11.05
CA LEU A 397 -10.17 13.32 12.33
C LEU A 397 -8.80 13.98 12.34
N THR A 398 -7.83 13.37 11.67
CA THR A 398 -6.54 14.01 11.38
C THR A 398 -6.65 14.93 10.17
N LYS A 399 -6.25 16.19 10.38
CA LYS A 399 -6.19 17.24 9.35
C LYS A 399 -4.80 17.43 8.79
N HIS A 400 -3.80 17.06 9.58
CA HIS A 400 -2.39 17.18 9.26
C HIS A 400 -1.72 15.85 9.65
N PRO A 401 -1.99 14.77 8.89
CA PRO A 401 -1.59 13.43 9.28
C PRO A 401 -0.07 13.26 9.34
N ASN A 402 0.33 12.16 9.98
CA ASN A 402 1.66 11.61 9.93
C ASN A 402 1.61 10.18 9.37
N ALA A 403 2.78 9.61 9.06
CA ALA A 403 2.91 8.30 8.42
C ALA A 403 2.18 7.14 9.13
N LEU A 404 1.94 7.23 10.44
CA LEU A 404 1.23 6.18 11.19
C LEU A 404 -0.29 6.21 10.98
N PHE A 405 -0.83 7.32 10.50
CA PHE A 405 -2.26 7.47 10.25
C PHE A 405 -2.71 6.88 8.91
N SER A 406 -1.80 6.33 8.10
CA SER A 406 -2.13 5.72 6.80
C SER A 406 -3.18 4.61 6.84
N ALA A 407 -3.32 3.94 7.99
CA ALA A 407 -4.35 2.92 8.22
C ALA A 407 -5.28 3.27 9.41
N TYR A 408 -5.24 4.51 9.90
CA TYR A 408 -6.12 4.95 10.99
C TYR A 408 -7.50 5.30 10.43
N ALA A 409 -8.42 4.32 10.45
CA ALA A 409 -9.75 4.46 9.84
C ALA A 409 -10.79 3.58 10.53
N ASP A 410 -12.08 3.70 10.22
CA ASP A 410 -13.10 2.78 10.78
C ASP A 410 -12.96 1.36 10.22
N HIS A 411 -13.49 0.35 10.89
CA HIS A 411 -13.29 -1.07 10.52
C HIS A 411 -13.71 -1.42 9.09
N VAL A 412 -14.75 -0.76 8.57
CA VAL A 412 -15.18 -0.95 7.18
C VAL A 412 -14.11 -0.43 6.23
N GLN A 413 -13.59 0.76 6.47
CA GLN A 413 -12.50 1.29 5.66
C GLN A 413 -11.21 0.50 5.82
N GLU A 414 -10.84 0.10 7.05
CA GLU A 414 -9.70 -0.79 7.27
C GLU A 414 -9.82 -2.06 6.40
N PHE A 415 -10.99 -2.70 6.35
CA PHE A 415 -11.18 -3.90 5.52
C PHE A 415 -10.97 -3.62 4.03
N PHE A 416 -11.56 -2.55 3.50
CA PHE A 416 -11.41 -2.20 2.08
C PHE A 416 -9.98 -1.78 1.75
N ASP A 417 -9.34 -0.94 2.56
CA ASP A 417 -7.96 -0.48 2.33
C ASP A 417 -6.93 -1.61 2.45
N ILE A 418 -7.16 -2.57 3.35
CA ILE A 418 -6.23 -3.68 3.59
C ILE A 418 -6.42 -4.81 2.58
N VAL A 419 -7.66 -5.23 2.32
CA VAL A 419 -7.95 -6.45 1.53
C VAL A 419 -8.82 -6.13 0.31
N GLY A 420 -9.92 -5.40 0.48
CA GLY A 420 -10.94 -5.25 -0.56
C GLY A 420 -10.38 -4.61 -1.85
N ILE A 421 -9.77 -3.44 -1.74
CA ILE A 421 -9.22 -2.68 -2.87
C ILE A 421 -8.02 -3.39 -3.51
N PRO A 422 -7.00 -3.87 -2.75
CA PRO A 422 -5.91 -4.66 -3.33
C PRO A 422 -6.39 -5.93 -4.06
N LEU A 423 -7.41 -6.61 -3.54
CA LEU A 423 -7.98 -7.80 -4.16
C LEU A 423 -8.76 -7.48 -5.44
N LEU A 424 -9.54 -6.40 -5.45
CA LEU A 424 -10.24 -5.93 -6.64
C LEU A 424 -9.25 -5.52 -7.73
N ALA A 425 -8.17 -4.84 -7.37
CA ALA A 425 -7.10 -4.50 -8.30
C ALA A 425 -6.41 -5.74 -8.87
N TYR A 426 -6.09 -6.74 -8.03
CA TYR A 426 -5.54 -8.02 -8.49
C TYR A 426 -6.51 -8.75 -9.44
N GLY A 427 -7.81 -8.74 -9.12
CA GLY A 427 -8.86 -9.24 -10.01
C GLY A 427 -8.90 -8.52 -11.35
N THR A 428 -8.77 -7.18 -11.35
CA THR A 428 -8.66 -6.36 -12.55
C THR A 428 -7.44 -6.76 -13.38
N MET A 429 -6.25 -6.83 -12.78
CA MET A 429 -5.02 -7.25 -13.48
C MET A 429 -5.23 -8.59 -14.19
N ARG A 430 -5.80 -9.56 -13.47
CA ARG A 430 -6.10 -10.90 -14.00
C ARG A 430 -7.11 -10.88 -15.15
N LEU A 431 -8.14 -10.04 -15.07
CA LEU A 431 -9.13 -9.86 -16.15
C LEU A 431 -8.50 -9.31 -17.43
N PHE A 432 -7.47 -8.47 -17.30
CA PHE A 432 -6.67 -7.97 -18.43
C PHE A 432 -5.58 -8.96 -18.89
N GLY A 433 -5.54 -10.18 -18.34
CA GLY A 433 -4.58 -11.21 -18.71
C GLY A 433 -3.21 -11.07 -18.06
N ILE A 434 -3.07 -10.19 -17.07
CA ILE A 434 -1.84 -9.99 -16.29
C ILE A 434 -1.94 -10.86 -15.03
N ASN A 435 -1.25 -12.01 -15.06
CA ASN A 435 -1.25 -12.96 -13.95
C ASN A 435 -0.05 -12.69 -13.05
N MET A 436 -0.28 -11.92 -11.99
CA MET A 436 0.75 -11.63 -10.99
C MET A 436 1.03 -12.89 -10.17
N GLY A 437 2.30 -13.28 -10.09
CA GLY A 437 2.76 -14.31 -9.17
C GLY A 437 2.84 -13.81 -7.72
N PHE A 438 3.51 -14.57 -6.87
CA PHE A 438 3.70 -14.15 -5.48
C PHE A 438 4.82 -13.11 -5.32
N PHE A 439 5.95 -13.30 -6.00
CA PHE A 439 7.17 -12.50 -5.77
C PHE A 439 7.13 -11.13 -6.44
N ASP A 440 6.52 -11.03 -7.61
CA ASP A 440 6.21 -9.80 -8.33
C ASP A 440 5.09 -9.01 -7.62
N TRP A 441 4.01 -9.68 -7.17
CA TRP A 441 2.98 -9.03 -6.37
C TRP A 441 3.51 -8.56 -5.00
N TRP A 442 4.42 -9.32 -4.38
CA TRP A 442 5.16 -8.87 -3.20
C TRP A 442 5.87 -7.54 -3.46
N ILE A 443 6.65 -7.43 -4.53
CA ILE A 443 7.37 -6.20 -4.88
C ILE A 443 6.39 -5.07 -5.20
N ALA A 444 5.40 -5.30 -6.07
CA ALA A 444 4.39 -4.29 -6.41
C ALA A 444 3.65 -3.76 -5.17
N GLN A 445 3.39 -4.63 -4.18
CA GLN A 445 2.78 -4.24 -2.92
C GLN A 445 3.71 -3.42 -2.01
N GLN A 446 5.03 -3.63 -2.07
CA GLN A 446 5.98 -2.75 -1.38
C GLN A 446 5.98 -1.33 -1.96
N TYR A 447 5.83 -1.18 -3.29
CA TYR A 447 5.63 0.12 -3.93
C TYR A 447 4.37 0.82 -3.45
N VAL A 448 3.25 0.08 -3.45
CA VAL A 448 1.97 0.61 -2.95
C VAL A 448 2.10 1.06 -1.50
N ALA A 449 2.64 0.21 -0.63
CA ALA A 449 2.75 0.51 0.80
C ALA A 449 3.65 1.73 1.08
N PHE A 450 4.77 1.85 0.36
CA PHE A 450 5.65 3.00 0.44
C PHE A 450 4.93 4.31 0.12
N VAL A 451 4.04 4.30 -0.88
CA VAL A 451 3.23 5.47 -1.22
C VAL A 451 2.15 5.73 -0.18
N GLU A 452 1.51 4.68 0.36
CA GLU A 452 0.46 4.83 1.37
C GLU A 452 1.00 5.41 2.70
N VAL A 453 2.20 4.98 3.11
CA VAL A 453 2.87 5.45 4.34
C VAL A 453 3.46 6.84 4.10
N GLY A 454 4.23 7.02 3.03
CA GLY A 454 4.78 8.32 2.63
C GLY A 454 3.73 9.41 2.39
N GLY A 455 2.61 9.07 1.74
CA GLY A 455 1.55 10.01 1.39
C GLY A 455 0.85 10.66 2.58
N HIS A 456 0.84 10.03 3.76
CA HIS A 456 0.27 10.59 4.99
C HIS A 456 1.30 11.33 5.85
N SER A 457 2.56 11.38 5.44
CA SER A 457 3.62 11.94 6.28
C SER A 457 3.54 13.46 6.45
N GLY A 458 2.91 14.16 5.50
CA GLY A 458 2.97 15.62 5.39
C GLY A 458 4.39 16.16 5.14
N LEU A 459 5.35 15.32 4.77
CA LEU A 459 6.74 15.70 4.57
C LEU A 459 6.88 16.78 3.48
N ARG A 460 7.65 17.83 3.75
CA ARG A 460 7.85 18.94 2.80
C ARG A 460 8.95 18.64 1.79
N VAL A 461 8.70 17.64 0.95
CA VAL A 461 9.51 17.30 -0.21
C VAL A 461 8.58 17.08 -1.40
N HIS A 462 9.05 17.37 -2.62
CA HIS A 462 8.28 17.04 -3.82
C HIS A 462 8.46 15.55 -4.10
N PHE A 463 7.73 14.75 -3.33
CA PHE A 463 7.58 13.31 -3.48
C PHE A 463 6.42 13.06 -4.45
N THR A 464 6.72 12.36 -5.54
CA THR A 464 5.71 11.70 -6.36
C THR A 464 5.93 10.19 -6.32
N PRO A 465 4.86 9.37 -6.28
CA PRO A 465 4.95 7.91 -6.26
C PRO A 465 5.88 7.37 -7.34
N PRO A 466 6.86 6.52 -6.98
CA PRO A 466 7.80 5.99 -7.96
C PRO A 466 7.09 4.95 -8.83
N ASN A 467 6.91 5.28 -10.11
CA ASN A 467 6.22 4.44 -11.08
C ASN A 467 7.02 4.44 -12.39
N PRO A 468 7.31 3.29 -13.03
CA PRO A 468 8.00 3.28 -14.31
C PRO A 468 7.30 4.09 -15.43
N LEU A 469 6.00 4.33 -15.31
CA LEU A 469 5.22 5.19 -16.22
C LEU A 469 5.19 6.67 -15.79
N ASP A 470 5.93 7.08 -14.75
CA ASP A 470 5.92 8.47 -14.26
C ASP A 470 6.15 9.53 -15.36
N PRO A 471 7.09 9.37 -16.31
CA PRO A 471 7.26 10.37 -17.37
C PRO A 471 5.97 10.61 -18.18
N ILE A 472 5.17 9.56 -18.39
CA ILE A 472 3.88 9.64 -19.06
C ILE A 472 2.84 10.29 -18.14
N LEU A 473 2.79 9.86 -16.87
CA LEU A 473 1.86 10.43 -15.89
C LEU A 473 2.10 11.93 -15.72
N THR A 474 3.35 12.35 -15.51
CA THR A 474 3.78 13.74 -15.36
C THR A 474 3.47 14.55 -16.62
N TYR A 475 3.71 14.00 -17.82
CA TYR A 475 3.38 14.69 -19.09
C TYR A 475 1.88 15.05 -19.18
N PHE A 476 1.00 14.18 -18.69
CA PHE A 476 -0.45 14.44 -18.65
C PHE A 476 -0.92 15.11 -17.35
N GLY A 477 -0.02 15.52 -16.46
CA GLY A 477 -0.34 16.10 -15.16
C GLY A 477 -1.02 15.11 -14.18
N MET A 478 -0.90 13.81 -14.43
CA MET A 478 -1.50 12.70 -13.68
C MET A 478 -0.60 12.17 -12.56
N GLU A 479 0.59 12.73 -12.36
CA GLU A 479 1.44 12.43 -11.22
C GLU A 479 0.80 12.91 -9.92
N LEU A 480 0.84 12.09 -8.87
CA LEU A 480 0.42 12.50 -7.53
C LEU A 480 1.62 13.11 -6.81
N ALA A 481 1.49 14.29 -6.22
CA ALA A 481 2.46 14.81 -5.26
C ALA A 481 1.93 14.56 -3.85
N LEU A 482 2.84 14.44 -2.89
CA LEU A 482 2.50 14.27 -1.48
C LEU A 482 1.50 15.35 -0.98
N GLU A 483 1.67 16.59 -1.42
CA GLU A 483 0.77 17.68 -1.08
C GLU A 483 -0.68 17.45 -1.55
N ASP A 484 -0.90 16.70 -2.64
CA ASP A 484 -2.25 16.45 -3.14
C ASP A 484 -3.10 15.71 -2.10
N HIS A 485 -2.52 14.70 -1.41
CA HIS A 485 -3.19 13.97 -0.32
C HIS A 485 -3.22 14.79 0.98
N ASP A 486 -2.17 15.56 1.26
CA ASP A 486 -2.16 16.44 2.44
C ASP A 486 -3.28 17.49 2.37
N LEU A 487 -3.47 18.15 1.21
CA LEU A 487 -4.56 19.11 0.97
C LEU A 487 -5.95 18.46 1.09
N HIS A 488 -6.08 17.21 0.65
CA HIS A 488 -7.31 16.43 0.79
C HIS A 488 -7.70 16.30 2.28
N HIS A 489 -6.76 15.95 3.17
CA HIS A 489 -7.01 15.87 4.61
C HIS A 489 -7.40 17.21 5.23
N ARG A 490 -6.74 18.31 4.83
CA ARG A 490 -6.99 19.66 5.37
C ARG A 490 -8.42 20.15 5.15
N LYS A 491 -9.06 19.80 4.03
CA LYS A 491 -10.38 20.32 3.64
C LYS A 491 -11.56 19.49 4.15
N GLY A 492 -11.37 18.18 4.35
CA GLY A 492 -12.34 17.30 5.01
C GLY A 492 -13.63 17.04 4.21
N TRP A 493 -14.77 16.93 4.91
CA TRP A 493 -16.03 16.43 4.32
C TRP A 493 -16.66 17.41 3.30
N ARG A 494 -17.25 16.87 2.22
CA ARG A 494 -18.03 17.54 1.14
C ARG A 494 -17.33 18.56 0.24
N LYS A 495 -16.22 19.16 0.67
CA LYS A 495 -15.41 20.07 -0.16
C LYS A 495 -14.04 19.47 -0.51
N SER A 496 -13.99 18.15 -0.62
CA SER A 496 -12.75 17.41 -0.87
C SER A 496 -12.44 17.30 -2.37
N HIS A 497 -11.23 16.87 -2.64
CA HIS A 497 -10.56 16.78 -3.94
C HIS A 497 -9.39 15.80 -3.82
N ASN A 498 -8.74 15.42 -4.92
CA ASN A 498 -7.62 14.48 -4.94
C ASN A 498 -7.98 13.15 -4.23
N TYR A 499 -8.91 12.39 -4.82
CA TYR A 499 -9.40 11.14 -4.22
C TYR A 499 -8.49 9.93 -4.51
N GLY A 500 -7.58 10.03 -5.47
CA GLY A 500 -6.54 9.02 -5.74
C GLY A 500 -5.47 8.99 -4.64
N LYS A 501 -4.80 7.84 -4.51
CA LYS A 501 -3.80 7.58 -3.46
C LYS A 501 -2.42 7.24 -4.02
N GLN A 502 -2.35 6.73 -5.25
CA GLN A 502 -1.13 6.29 -5.94
C GLN A 502 -0.78 7.20 -7.14
N THR A 503 -1.77 7.86 -7.72
CA THR A 503 -1.71 8.68 -8.93
C THR A 503 -2.87 9.69 -8.92
N ARG A 504 -2.85 10.67 -9.83
CA ARG A 504 -4.00 11.53 -10.14
C ARG A 504 -4.67 11.16 -11.45
N VAL A 505 -4.45 9.96 -12.00
CA VAL A 505 -5.05 9.54 -13.28
C VAL A 505 -6.57 9.75 -13.25
N TRP A 506 -7.23 9.21 -12.23
CA TRP A 506 -8.69 9.28 -12.10
C TRP A 506 -9.17 10.67 -11.68
N ASP A 507 -8.41 11.37 -10.84
CA ASP A 507 -8.74 12.76 -10.49
C ASP A 507 -8.68 13.70 -11.69
N ARG A 508 -7.72 13.50 -12.60
CA ARG A 508 -7.61 14.28 -13.84
C ARG A 508 -8.75 13.95 -14.78
N ILE A 509 -9.04 12.66 -15.01
CA ILE A 509 -10.13 12.22 -15.90
C ILE A 509 -11.48 12.75 -15.42
N PHE A 510 -11.73 12.76 -14.12
CA PHE A 510 -13.03 13.13 -13.55
C PHE A 510 -13.10 14.54 -12.95
N GLY A 511 -12.05 15.36 -13.15
CA GLY A 511 -12.04 16.77 -12.76
C GLY A 511 -12.12 17.02 -11.25
N THR A 512 -11.46 16.18 -10.44
CA THR A 512 -11.45 16.30 -8.97
C THR A 512 -10.10 16.72 -8.40
N CYS A 513 -9.16 17.18 -9.25
CA CYS A 513 -7.90 17.78 -8.81
C CYS A 513 -8.14 19.15 -8.15
N THR A 514 -7.27 19.51 -7.20
CA THR A 514 -7.13 20.90 -6.72
C THR A 514 -5.73 21.44 -7.02
N ASP A 515 -5.58 22.76 -6.90
CA ASP A 515 -4.29 23.41 -7.07
C ASP A 515 -3.40 23.17 -5.86
N ARG A 516 -2.14 22.84 -6.14
CA ARG A 516 -1.07 22.71 -5.14
C ARG A 516 -0.74 24.09 -4.56
N ILE A 517 -0.28 24.14 -3.31
CA ILE A 517 0.09 25.41 -2.63
C ILE A 517 1.60 25.56 -2.61
N GLU A 518 2.31 24.57 -2.08
CA GLU A 518 3.77 24.60 -1.94
C GLU A 518 4.47 23.77 -3.00
N SER A 519 3.89 22.66 -3.46
CA SER A 519 4.42 21.78 -4.51
C SER A 519 4.01 22.22 -5.93
N VAL A 520 3.83 23.52 -6.14
CA VAL A 520 3.63 24.10 -7.46
C VAL A 520 4.92 23.99 -8.29
N ALA A 521 4.80 23.80 -9.60
CA ALA A 521 5.95 23.54 -10.47
C ALA A 521 7.07 24.60 -10.36
N SER A 522 6.71 25.87 -10.17
CA SER A 522 7.66 26.98 -10.01
C SER A 522 8.42 26.97 -8.68
N ASN A 523 7.94 26.20 -7.69
CA ASN A 523 8.51 26.14 -6.35
C ASN A 523 9.32 24.85 -6.11
N VAL A 524 9.31 23.89 -7.04
CA VAL A 524 10.08 22.65 -6.93
C VAL A 524 11.55 22.90 -7.29
N ASP A 525 12.44 22.60 -6.36
CA ASP A 525 13.89 22.70 -6.51
C ASP A 525 14.48 21.37 -7.00
N TYR A 526 14.82 21.35 -8.29
CA TYR A 526 15.51 20.23 -8.94
C TYR A 526 17.05 20.32 -8.84
N LYS A 527 17.61 21.39 -8.28
CA LYS A 527 19.05 21.55 -8.06
C LYS A 527 19.47 21.05 -6.69
N ASN A 528 18.74 21.44 -5.64
CA ASN A 528 18.99 21.00 -4.26
C ASN A 528 18.02 19.88 -3.88
N THR A 529 18.20 18.71 -4.46
CA THR A 529 17.30 17.57 -4.28
C THR A 529 17.36 17.01 -2.85
N ALA A 530 16.23 16.46 -2.38
CA ALA A 530 16.19 15.64 -1.18
C ALA A 530 16.83 14.27 -1.44
N THR A 531 17.41 13.68 -0.40
CA THR A 531 18.01 12.33 -0.46
C THR A 531 17.47 11.44 0.65
N MET A 532 17.21 10.17 0.32
CA MET A 532 16.80 9.09 1.21
C MET A 532 17.95 8.15 1.58
N ILE A 533 19.01 8.09 0.75
CA ILE A 533 20.07 7.08 0.87
C ILE A 533 21.24 7.58 1.73
N TRP A 534 21.48 8.89 1.81
CA TRP A 534 22.73 9.46 2.32
C TRP A 534 22.56 10.49 3.45
N ARG A 535 21.83 10.18 4.53
CA ARG A 535 21.91 10.91 5.83
C ARG A 535 21.56 10.05 7.03
#